data_AF-A0A1A8H9T8-F1
#
_entry.id   AF-A0A1A8H9T8-F1
#
_cell.length_a   1.000
_cell.length_b   1.000
_cell.length_c   1.000
_cell.angle_alpha   90.00
_cell.angle_beta   90.00
_cell.angle_gamma   90.00
#
_symmetry.space_group_name_H-M   'P 1'
#
loop_
_entity.id
_entity.type
_entity.pdbx_description
1 polymer ?
#
loop_
_entity_poly.entity_id
_entity_poly.type
_entity_poly.pdbx_seq_one_letter_code
_entity_poly.pdbx_strand_id
1 'polypeptide(L)'
;MAQPIEVEKGSSFMDPFKGILLSYFMPESCYDQFFLNFNFLDVPCLKVVVSKALGIGIILGSVLVKLPQIIKLMGARSAEGLSLNSVLLELLAITGTMAYSIANKFPFSAWGESLFLMLQTVTIAFLIQHYGGRTSRGLLFLVVYVILVLVLLSPVTPMVVVTSMQAFNMPAIITGRLIQAATNFRNGHTGQLSAVSIFLLFAGSVARIFTSLQETGDSLMALTYVISSTCNGIITLQVLYYWNCSPEQQQKKKKE
;
A
#
# COMPACT_ATOMS: atom_id res chain seq x y z
N MET A 1 -14.65 -57.72 -24.37
CA MET A 1 -13.45 -58.29 -23.70
C MET A 1 -12.25 -57.64 -24.38
N ALA A 2 -11.41 -56.83 -23.75
CA ALA A 2 -11.07 -56.64 -22.34
C ALA A 2 -10.68 -55.17 -22.05
N GLN A 3 -11.14 -54.62 -20.93
CA GLN A 3 -10.32 -53.78 -20.04
C GLN A 3 -9.53 -54.75 -19.11
N PRO A 4 -8.50 -54.36 -18.33
CA PRO A 4 -7.97 -53.01 -18.03
C PRO A 4 -6.42 -52.92 -18.04
N ILE A 5 -5.86 -51.70 -17.94
CA ILE A 5 -4.68 -51.43 -17.09
C ILE A 5 -4.92 -50.08 -16.42
N GLU A 6 -5.31 -50.13 -15.15
CA GLU A 6 -5.15 -49.02 -14.21
C GLU A 6 -3.65 -48.82 -13.95
N VAL A 7 -3.17 -47.58 -14.11
CA VAL A 7 -1.95 -47.12 -13.42
C VAL A 7 -2.35 -45.93 -12.57
N GLU A 8 -2.86 -46.25 -11.39
CA GLU A 8 -2.89 -45.34 -10.25
C GLU A 8 -1.47 -45.26 -9.66
N LYS A 9 -0.84 -44.08 -9.75
CA LYS A 9 0.35 -43.64 -8.97
C LYS A 9 0.75 -42.22 -9.41
N GLY A 10 0.61 -41.15 -8.64
CA GLY A 10 0.14 -41.03 -7.27
C GLY A 10 -0.25 -39.58 -6.98
N SER A 11 -1.14 -39.42 -6.02
CA SER A 11 -1.54 -38.13 -5.45
C SER A 11 -0.29 -37.40 -4.93
N SER A 12 0.17 -36.38 -5.65
CA SER A 12 1.34 -35.61 -5.26
C SER A 12 0.90 -34.50 -4.32
N PHE A 13 1.54 -34.44 -3.16
CA PHE A 13 1.48 -33.28 -2.25
C PHE A 13 1.71 -31.94 -2.96
N MET A 14 2.31 -31.95 -4.16
CA MET A 14 2.56 -30.78 -5.00
C MET A 14 1.38 -30.33 -5.88
N ASP A 15 0.31 -31.10 -6.06
CA ASP A 15 -0.81 -30.69 -6.92
C ASP A 15 -1.56 -29.44 -6.42
N PRO A 16 -1.90 -29.32 -5.12
CA PRO A 16 -2.47 -28.07 -4.61
C PRO A 16 -1.45 -26.93 -4.62
N PHE A 17 -0.17 -27.20 -4.38
CA PHE A 17 0.88 -26.18 -4.41
C PHE A 17 1.10 -25.65 -5.83
N LYS A 18 1.13 -26.53 -6.84
CA LYS A 18 1.22 -26.21 -8.26
C LYS A 18 -0.02 -25.43 -8.71
N GLY A 19 -1.21 -25.81 -8.26
CA GLY A 19 -2.45 -25.06 -8.52
C GLY A 19 -2.41 -23.65 -7.97
N ILE A 20 -1.93 -23.45 -6.74
CA ILE A 20 -1.75 -22.12 -6.13
C ILE A 20 -0.68 -21.32 -6.87
N LEU A 21 0.45 -21.95 -7.21
CA LEU A 21 1.56 -21.32 -7.92
C LEU A 21 1.12 -20.83 -9.30
N LEU A 22 0.40 -21.66 -10.05
CA LEU A 22 -0.07 -21.37 -11.40
C LEU A 22 -1.24 -20.38 -11.43
N SER A 23 -2.14 -20.48 -10.44
CA SER A 23 -3.33 -19.63 -10.40
C SER A 23 -3.04 -18.22 -9.86
N TYR A 24 -2.07 -18.07 -8.96
CA TYR A 24 -1.86 -16.81 -8.24
C TYR A 24 -0.47 -16.19 -8.46
N PHE A 25 0.57 -16.99 -8.73
CA PHE A 25 1.96 -16.54 -8.68
C PHE A 25 2.64 -16.44 -10.05
N MET A 26 2.42 -17.38 -10.98
CA MET A 26 2.98 -17.32 -12.34
C MET A 26 2.20 -18.11 -13.39
N PRO A 27 2.28 -17.74 -14.68
CA PRO A 27 1.71 -18.53 -15.79
C PRO A 27 2.36 -19.91 -15.95
N GLU A 28 1.63 -20.87 -16.54
CA GLU A 28 2.17 -22.22 -16.86
C GLU A 28 3.45 -22.16 -17.69
N SER A 29 3.52 -21.26 -18.67
CA SER A 29 4.73 -21.06 -19.47
C SER A 29 5.96 -20.69 -18.64
N CYS A 30 5.77 -19.94 -17.55
CA CYS A 30 6.86 -19.58 -16.64
C CYS A 30 7.21 -20.71 -15.69
N TYR A 31 6.22 -21.50 -15.27
CA TYR A 31 6.47 -22.72 -14.50
C TYR A 31 7.33 -23.69 -15.32
N ASP A 32 7.00 -23.87 -16.59
CA ASP A 32 7.73 -24.76 -17.49
C ASP A 32 9.15 -24.26 -17.75
N GLN A 33 9.34 -22.96 -17.97
CA GLN A 33 10.69 -22.37 -18.10
C GLN A 33 11.54 -22.60 -16.85
N PHE A 34 11.00 -22.40 -15.66
CA PHE A 34 11.76 -22.52 -14.41
C PHE A 34 11.99 -23.97 -13.96
N PHE A 35 10.95 -24.80 -13.99
CA PHE A 35 10.97 -26.11 -13.35
C PHE A 35 11.13 -27.27 -14.33
N LEU A 36 10.78 -27.10 -15.61
CA LEU A 36 10.99 -28.13 -16.64
C LEU A 36 12.25 -27.87 -17.46
N ASN A 37 12.46 -26.62 -17.89
CA ASN A 37 13.59 -26.24 -18.75
C ASN A 37 14.81 -25.70 -17.97
N PHE A 38 14.72 -25.57 -16.63
CA PHE A 38 15.77 -25.03 -15.75
C PHE A 38 16.32 -23.65 -16.17
N ASN A 39 15.51 -22.85 -16.87
CA ASN A 39 15.85 -21.52 -17.34
C ASN A 39 15.47 -20.45 -16.30
N PHE A 40 16.26 -20.38 -15.22
CA PHE A 40 16.04 -19.47 -14.09
C PHE A 40 16.21 -17.98 -14.39
N LEU A 41 16.75 -17.63 -15.56
CA LEU A 41 17.06 -16.25 -15.95
C LEU A 41 16.19 -15.77 -17.12
N ASP A 42 15.06 -16.43 -17.39
CA ASP A 42 14.07 -15.92 -18.33
C ASP A 42 13.52 -14.58 -17.84
N VAL A 43 13.98 -13.49 -18.44
CA VAL A 43 13.71 -12.11 -18.01
C VAL A 43 12.21 -11.80 -17.93
N PRO A 44 11.36 -12.20 -18.90
CA PRO A 44 9.91 -12.03 -18.79
C PRO A 44 9.31 -12.74 -17.57
N CYS A 45 9.63 -14.01 -17.37
CA CYS A 45 9.09 -14.78 -16.24
C CYS A 45 9.62 -14.31 -14.88
N LEU A 46 10.89 -13.90 -14.81
CA LEU A 46 11.48 -13.34 -13.59
C LEU A 46 10.79 -12.04 -13.19
N LYS A 47 10.48 -11.15 -14.14
CA LYS A 47 9.73 -9.90 -13.86
C LYS A 47 8.35 -10.18 -13.27
N VAL A 48 7.63 -11.15 -13.81
CA VAL A 48 6.30 -11.55 -13.31
C VAL A 48 6.39 -12.07 -11.88
N VAL A 49 7.29 -13.01 -11.63
CA VAL A 49 7.49 -13.62 -10.30
C VAL A 49 7.90 -12.56 -9.28
N VAL A 50 8.88 -11.71 -9.61
CA VAL A 50 9.34 -10.63 -8.71
C VAL A 50 8.21 -9.65 -8.44
N SER A 51 7.44 -9.27 -9.46
CA SER A 51 6.31 -8.35 -9.30
C SER A 51 5.26 -8.91 -8.35
N LYS A 52 4.89 -10.18 -8.51
CA LYS A 52 3.92 -10.87 -7.65
C LYS A 52 4.42 -11.01 -6.22
N ALA A 53 5.68 -11.41 -6.04
CA ALA A 53 6.32 -11.51 -4.73
C ALA A 53 6.32 -10.16 -4.01
N LEU A 54 6.70 -9.08 -4.71
CA LEU A 54 6.68 -7.72 -4.17
C LEU A 54 5.25 -7.29 -3.82
N GLY A 55 4.28 -7.49 -4.72
CA GLY A 55 2.88 -7.16 -4.46
C GLY A 55 2.32 -7.85 -3.22
N ILE A 56 2.56 -9.16 -3.08
CA ILE A 56 2.14 -9.93 -1.90
C ILE A 56 2.86 -9.45 -0.64
N GLY A 57 4.17 -9.21 -0.72
CA GLY A 57 4.95 -8.67 0.40
C GLY A 57 4.40 -7.32 0.88
N ILE A 58 4.03 -6.44 -0.04
CA ILE A 58 3.42 -5.15 0.29
C ILE A 58 2.04 -5.33 0.94
N ILE A 59 1.21 -6.24 0.41
CA ILE A 59 -0.09 -6.57 1.01
C ILE A 59 0.09 -7.07 2.45
N LEU A 60 0.98 -8.04 2.67
CA LEU A 60 1.27 -8.57 4.00
C LEU A 60 1.78 -7.48 4.96
N GLY A 61 2.67 -6.61 4.47
CA GLY A 61 3.14 -5.45 5.24
C GLY A 61 2.00 -4.52 5.62
N SER A 62 1.08 -4.23 4.68
CA SER A 62 -0.04 -3.30 4.86
C SER A 62 -0.99 -3.70 5.98
N VAL A 63 -1.14 -5.00 6.26
CA VAL A 63 -1.94 -5.52 7.38
C VAL A 63 -1.41 -5.02 8.72
N LEU A 64 -0.09 -4.83 8.84
CA LEU A 64 0.56 -4.47 10.10
C LEU A 64 0.78 -2.96 10.25
N VAL A 65 0.59 -2.15 9.20
CA VAL A 65 0.99 -0.73 9.21
C VAL A 65 0.26 0.09 10.27
N LYS A 66 -1.07 -0.05 10.38
CA LYS A 66 -1.87 0.77 11.31
C LYS A 66 -2.30 0.02 12.58
N LEU A 67 -2.06 -1.29 12.67
CA LEU A 67 -2.33 -2.06 13.90
C LEU A 67 -1.63 -1.50 15.15
N PRO A 68 -0.34 -1.10 15.13
CA PRO A 68 0.29 -0.48 16.29
C PRO A 68 -0.42 0.81 16.73
N GLN A 69 -0.95 1.59 15.79
CA GLN A 69 -1.72 2.79 16.09
C GLN A 69 -3.07 2.44 16.73
N ILE A 70 -3.78 1.44 16.21
CA ILE A 70 -5.05 0.95 16.78
C ILE A 70 -4.85 0.45 18.22
N ILE A 71 -3.82 -0.37 18.46
CA ILE A 71 -3.49 -0.89 19.79
C ILE A 71 -3.18 0.25 20.76
N LYS A 72 -2.41 1.26 20.33
CA LYS A 72 -2.13 2.46 21.15
C LYS A 72 -3.40 3.23 21.51
N LEU A 73 -4.32 3.42 20.57
CA LEU A 73 -5.61 4.10 20.83
C LEU A 73 -6.45 3.33 21.85
N MET A 74 -6.53 2.01 21.68
CA MET A 74 -7.28 1.15 22.60
C MET A 74 -6.67 1.12 24.00
N GLY A 75 -5.34 1.05 24.10
CA GLY A 75 -4.62 1.07 25.37
C GLY A 75 -4.73 2.41 26.09
N ALA A 76 -4.61 3.52 25.37
CA ALA A 76 -4.76 4.87 25.95
C ALA A 76 -6.22 5.26 26.23
N ARG A 77 -7.19 4.58 25.60
CA ARG A 77 -8.62 4.96 25.60
C ARG A 77 -8.87 6.43 25.24
N SER A 78 -7.98 6.99 24.42
CA SER A 78 -8.02 8.38 24.00
C SER A 78 -7.55 8.48 22.55
N ALA A 79 -8.14 9.42 21.82
CA ALA A 79 -7.77 9.78 20.47
C ALA A 79 -7.15 11.19 20.39
N GLU A 80 -6.67 11.71 21.51
CA GLU A 80 -6.02 13.02 21.59
C GLU A 80 -4.79 13.07 20.67
N GLY A 81 -4.62 14.21 19.99
CA GLY A 81 -3.56 14.41 19.00
C GLY A 81 -3.84 13.86 17.60
N LEU A 82 -4.95 13.14 17.38
CA LEU A 82 -5.37 12.71 16.05
C LEU A 82 -6.43 13.64 15.44
N SER A 83 -6.21 14.02 14.18
CA SER A 83 -7.16 14.80 13.40
C SER A 83 -8.09 13.88 12.61
N LEU A 84 -9.39 13.92 12.92
CA LEU A 84 -10.41 13.19 12.16
C LEU A 84 -10.38 13.57 10.67
N ASN A 85 -10.20 14.85 10.35
CA ASN A 85 -10.16 15.33 8.96
C ASN A 85 -9.00 14.71 8.19
N SER A 86 -7.84 14.55 8.84
CA SER A 86 -6.70 13.87 8.23
C SER A 86 -7.02 12.40 7.92
N VAL A 87 -7.69 11.72 8.86
CA VAL A 87 -8.09 10.31 8.68
C VAL A 87 -9.16 10.16 7.60
N LEU A 88 -10.10 11.10 7.49
CA LEU A 88 -11.11 11.11 6.42
C LEU A 88 -10.50 11.34 5.03
N LEU A 89 -9.51 12.24 4.92
CA LEU A 89 -8.77 12.45 3.67
C LEU A 89 -7.97 11.22 3.27
N GLU A 90 -7.32 10.57 4.23
CA GLU A 90 -6.63 9.29 4.01
C GLU A 90 -7.61 8.21 3.55
N LEU A 91 -8.79 8.13 4.18
CA LEU A 91 -9.82 7.16 3.81
C LEU A 91 -10.36 7.41 2.41
N LEU A 92 -10.61 8.68 2.04
CA LEU A 92 -11.01 9.07 0.69
C LEU A 92 -9.98 8.61 -0.34
N ALA A 93 -8.69 8.85 -0.06
CA ALA A 93 -7.59 8.51 -0.94
C ALA A 93 -7.48 6.99 -1.20
N ILE A 94 -7.49 6.21 -0.13
CA ILE A 94 -7.41 4.74 -0.18
C ILE A 94 -8.65 4.16 -0.88
N THR A 95 -9.83 4.70 -0.59
CA THR A 95 -11.09 4.28 -1.24
C THR A 95 -11.07 4.57 -2.74
N GLY A 96 -10.54 5.72 -3.14
CA GLY A 96 -10.35 6.09 -4.55
C GLY A 96 -9.45 5.10 -5.29
N THR A 97 -8.31 4.74 -4.70
CA THR A 97 -7.39 3.73 -5.26
C THR A 97 -8.07 2.38 -5.42
N MET A 98 -8.78 1.92 -4.39
CA MET A 98 -9.49 0.65 -4.41
C MET A 98 -10.58 0.63 -5.48
N ALA A 99 -11.45 1.65 -5.51
CA ALA A 99 -12.53 1.73 -6.48
C ALA A 99 -12.01 1.83 -7.91
N TYR A 100 -10.96 2.62 -8.15
CA TYR A 100 -10.33 2.75 -9.48
C TYR A 100 -9.77 1.41 -9.96
N SER A 101 -9.11 0.69 -9.06
CA SER A 101 -8.51 -0.60 -9.38
C SER A 101 -9.54 -1.68 -9.66
N ILE A 102 -10.64 -1.70 -8.90
CA ILE A 102 -11.76 -2.62 -9.14
C ILE A 102 -12.48 -2.27 -10.45
N ALA A 103 -12.75 -0.99 -10.70
CA ALA A 103 -13.42 -0.53 -11.93
C ALA A 103 -12.63 -0.88 -13.20
N ASN A 104 -11.29 -0.78 -13.15
CA ASN A 104 -10.40 -1.20 -14.25
C ASN A 104 -10.08 -2.71 -14.24
N LYS A 105 -10.65 -3.49 -13.33
CA LYS A 105 -10.44 -4.95 -13.20
C LYS A 105 -8.97 -5.34 -13.01
N PHE A 106 -8.21 -4.52 -12.28
CA PHE A 106 -6.82 -4.84 -11.95
C PHE A 106 -6.72 -6.03 -10.98
N PRO A 107 -5.65 -6.84 -11.08
CA PRO A 107 -5.45 -7.98 -10.20
C PRO A 107 -5.33 -7.53 -8.74
N PHE A 108 -5.81 -8.35 -7.81
CA PHE A 108 -5.80 -8.04 -6.37
C PHE A 108 -4.39 -7.72 -5.84
N SER A 109 -3.34 -8.34 -6.37
CA SER A 109 -1.95 -8.05 -6.03
C SER A 109 -1.57 -6.56 -6.23
N ALA A 110 -2.22 -5.87 -7.17
CA ALA A 110 -1.94 -4.49 -7.51
C ALA A 110 -2.60 -3.49 -6.55
N TRP A 111 -3.71 -3.84 -5.89
CA TRP A 111 -4.48 -2.88 -5.06
C TRP A 111 -4.88 -3.41 -3.69
N GLY A 112 -4.63 -4.68 -3.38
CA GLY A 112 -5.08 -5.34 -2.17
C GLY A 112 -4.59 -4.70 -0.88
N GLU A 113 -3.47 -3.99 -0.90
CA GLU A 113 -3.02 -3.17 0.24
C GLU A 113 -4.07 -2.14 0.65
N SER A 114 -4.77 -1.56 -0.34
CA SER A 114 -5.76 -0.52 -0.13
C SER A 114 -6.95 -1.06 0.65
N LEU A 115 -7.33 -2.32 0.43
CA LEU A 115 -8.40 -2.96 1.20
C LEU A 115 -8.05 -3.05 2.69
N PHE A 116 -6.86 -3.57 3.01
CA PHE A 116 -6.44 -3.72 4.40
C PHE A 116 -6.20 -2.38 5.10
N LEU A 117 -5.63 -1.40 4.38
CA LEU A 117 -5.44 -0.05 4.91
C LEU A 117 -6.78 0.67 5.10
N MET A 118 -7.74 0.46 4.20
CA MET A 118 -9.10 1.01 4.32
C MET A 118 -9.76 0.50 5.61
N LEU A 119 -9.78 -0.82 5.83
CA LEU A 119 -10.40 -1.43 7.02
C LEU A 119 -9.78 -0.90 8.32
N GLN A 120 -8.44 -0.81 8.37
CA GLN A 120 -7.73 -0.25 9.53
C GLN A 120 -8.02 1.24 9.72
N THR A 121 -8.06 2.03 8.64
CA THR A 121 -8.31 3.49 8.69
C THR A 121 -9.76 3.80 9.11
N VAL A 122 -10.74 3.03 8.63
CA VAL A 122 -12.15 3.11 9.08
C VAL A 122 -12.24 2.83 10.58
N THR A 123 -11.53 1.80 11.04
CA THR A 123 -11.49 1.45 12.47
C THR A 123 -10.94 2.60 13.31
N ILE A 124 -9.85 3.24 12.86
CA ILE A 124 -9.29 4.41 13.53
C ILE A 124 -10.28 5.58 13.53
N ALA A 125 -10.93 5.88 12.40
CA ALA A 125 -11.94 6.93 12.32
C ALA A 125 -13.09 6.72 13.33
N PHE A 126 -13.56 5.47 13.46
CA PHE A 126 -14.54 5.09 14.46
C PHE A 126 -14.02 5.29 15.89
N LEU A 127 -12.81 4.79 16.20
CA LEU A 127 -12.21 4.93 17.53
C LEU A 127 -12.02 6.41 17.93
N ILE A 128 -11.67 7.28 16.99
CA ILE A 128 -11.59 8.74 17.23
C ILE A 128 -12.94 9.29 17.70
N GLN A 129 -14.03 8.94 17.02
CA GLN A 129 -15.38 9.38 17.43
C GLN A 129 -15.83 8.75 18.74
N HIS A 130 -15.53 7.47 18.95
CA HIS A 130 -15.89 6.73 20.16
C HIS A 130 -15.23 7.33 21.41
N TYR A 131 -13.91 7.49 21.40
CA TYR A 131 -13.16 8.08 22.53
C TYR A 131 -13.40 9.59 22.67
N GLY A 132 -13.87 10.27 21.62
CA GLY A 132 -14.37 11.64 21.69
C GLY A 132 -15.77 11.79 22.31
N GLY A 133 -16.36 10.72 22.85
CA GLY A 133 -17.68 10.72 23.49
C GLY A 133 -18.87 10.74 22.51
N ARG A 134 -18.64 10.53 21.20
CA ARG A 134 -19.65 10.66 20.14
C ARG A 134 -19.87 9.33 19.40
N THR A 135 -20.00 8.22 20.13
CA THR A 135 -20.15 6.87 19.57
C THR A 135 -21.26 6.75 18.53
N SER A 136 -22.41 7.37 18.74
CA SER A 136 -23.52 7.33 17.78
C SER A 136 -23.16 7.94 16.42
N ARG A 137 -22.36 9.02 16.41
CA ARG A 137 -21.83 9.61 15.16
C ARG A 137 -20.81 8.69 14.50
N GLY A 138 -19.98 8.01 15.29
CA GLY A 138 -19.05 6.99 14.79
C GLY A 138 -19.79 5.83 14.11
N LEU A 139 -20.87 5.32 14.71
CA LEU A 139 -21.66 4.23 14.13
C LEU A 139 -22.39 4.69 12.85
N LEU A 140 -23.00 5.88 12.87
CA LEU A 140 -23.61 6.46 11.68
C LEU A 140 -22.59 6.62 10.54
N PHE A 141 -21.38 7.10 10.86
CA PHE A 141 -20.28 7.21 9.90
C PHE A 141 -19.95 5.86 9.26
N LEU A 142 -19.87 4.76 10.04
CA LEU A 142 -19.61 3.43 9.49
C LEU A 142 -20.67 2.99 8.49
N VAL A 143 -21.95 3.14 8.85
CA VAL A 143 -23.08 2.77 7.97
C VAL A 143 -23.05 3.58 6.67
N VAL A 144 -22.91 4.90 6.79
CA VAL A 144 -22.83 5.80 5.62
C VAL A 144 -21.62 5.47 4.76
N TYR A 145 -20.46 5.21 5.37
CA TYR A 145 -19.25 4.85 4.64
C TYR A 145 -19.40 3.55 3.86
N VAL A 146 -19.97 2.50 4.46
CA VAL A 146 -20.24 1.22 3.77
C VAL A 146 -21.19 1.43 2.58
N ILE A 147 -22.27 2.19 2.77
CA ILE A 147 -23.21 2.51 1.67
C ILE A 147 -22.50 3.27 0.55
N LEU A 148 -21.67 4.26 0.87
CA LEU A 148 -20.91 5.02 -0.10
C LEU A 148 -19.95 4.13 -0.90
N VAL A 149 -19.24 3.22 -0.23
CA VAL A 149 -18.36 2.25 -0.91
C VAL A 149 -19.16 1.34 -1.84
N LEU A 150 -20.31 0.83 -1.40
CA LEU A 150 -21.17 -0.02 -2.24
C LEU A 150 -21.68 0.71 -3.48
N VAL A 151 -22.10 1.97 -3.34
CA VAL A 151 -22.51 2.82 -4.47
C VAL A 151 -21.33 3.08 -5.41
N LEU A 152 -20.16 3.41 -4.86
CA LEU A 152 -18.95 3.70 -5.63
C LEU A 152 -18.49 2.49 -6.46
N LEU A 153 -18.62 1.28 -5.91
CA LEU A 153 -18.29 0.03 -6.59
C LEU A 153 -19.39 -0.48 -7.53
N SER A 154 -20.59 0.11 -7.49
CA SER A 154 -21.68 -0.28 -8.35
C SER A 154 -21.48 0.20 -9.79
N PRO A 155 -22.10 -0.45 -10.79
CA PRO A 155 -22.05 -0.01 -12.20
C PRO A 155 -22.66 1.37 -12.45
N VAL A 156 -23.36 1.94 -11.46
CA VAL A 156 -24.01 3.25 -11.55
C VAL A 156 -23.00 4.39 -11.51
N THR A 157 -21.83 4.17 -10.89
CA THR A 157 -20.82 5.22 -10.75
C THR A 157 -20.06 5.42 -12.06
N PRO A 158 -20.06 6.64 -12.64
CA PRO A 158 -19.30 6.94 -13.84
C PRO A 158 -17.79 6.84 -13.60
N MET A 159 -17.06 6.30 -14.58
CA MET A 159 -15.61 6.14 -14.49
C MET A 159 -14.86 7.45 -14.18
N VAL A 160 -15.37 8.58 -14.68
CA VAL A 160 -14.79 9.91 -14.40
C VAL A 160 -14.71 10.21 -12.90
N VAL A 161 -15.71 9.82 -12.11
CA VAL A 161 -15.72 10.07 -10.66
C VAL A 161 -14.59 9.29 -9.99
N VAL A 162 -14.47 8.01 -10.33
CA VAL A 162 -13.48 7.10 -9.76
C VAL A 162 -12.06 7.51 -10.18
N THR A 163 -11.87 7.86 -11.44
CA THR A 163 -10.59 8.37 -11.96
C THR A 163 -10.21 9.70 -11.31
N SER A 164 -11.17 10.61 -11.09
CA SER A 164 -10.90 11.87 -10.37
C SER A 164 -10.51 11.64 -8.91
N MET A 165 -11.15 10.67 -8.23
CA MET A 165 -10.76 10.28 -6.87
C MET A 165 -9.33 9.73 -6.85
N GLN A 166 -8.97 8.87 -7.81
CA GLN A 166 -7.59 8.37 -7.93
C GLN A 166 -6.61 9.50 -8.24
N ALA A 167 -6.96 10.43 -9.13
CA ALA A 167 -6.09 11.55 -9.49
C ALA A 167 -5.86 12.51 -8.31
N PHE A 168 -6.85 12.67 -7.42
CA PHE A 168 -6.74 13.50 -6.21
C PHE A 168 -5.67 12.99 -5.22
N ASN A 169 -5.30 11.70 -5.30
CA ASN A 169 -4.21 11.16 -4.49
C ASN A 169 -2.88 11.85 -4.76
N MET A 170 -2.61 12.24 -6.01
CA MET A 170 -1.35 12.88 -6.39
C MET A 170 -1.14 14.21 -5.66
N PRO A 171 -2.05 15.21 -5.72
CA PRO A 171 -1.94 16.43 -4.93
C PRO A 171 -1.75 16.18 -3.44
N ALA A 172 -2.51 15.25 -2.85
CA ALA A 172 -2.43 14.96 -1.41
C ALA A 172 -1.04 14.45 -1.01
N ILE A 173 -0.46 13.53 -1.80
CA ILE A 173 0.89 13.01 -1.58
C ILE A 173 1.93 14.14 -1.73
N ILE A 174 1.84 14.91 -2.80
CA ILE A 174 2.78 16.01 -3.10
C ILE A 174 2.78 17.01 -1.95
N THR A 175 1.61 17.55 -1.58
CA THR A 175 1.51 18.57 -0.54
C THR A 175 2.07 18.06 0.80
N GLY A 176 1.69 16.85 1.22
CA GLY A 176 2.18 16.28 2.48
C GLY A 176 3.70 16.10 2.51
N ARG A 177 4.29 15.65 1.40
CA ARG A 177 5.75 15.43 1.31
C ARG A 177 6.53 16.72 1.11
N LEU A 178 5.99 17.69 0.37
CA LEU A 178 6.59 19.01 0.21
C LEU A 178 6.63 19.79 1.52
N ILE A 179 5.56 19.76 2.32
CA ILE A 179 5.55 20.38 3.65
C ILE A 179 6.66 19.76 4.51
N GLN A 180 6.75 18.42 4.53
CA GLN A 180 7.80 17.72 5.28
C GLN A 180 9.21 18.10 4.80
N ALA A 181 9.43 18.13 3.49
CA ALA A 181 10.72 18.49 2.90
C ALA A 181 11.12 19.94 3.21
N ALA A 182 10.16 20.87 3.14
CA ALA A 182 10.37 22.27 3.49
C ALA A 182 10.71 22.43 4.98
N THR A 183 10.00 21.72 5.87
CA THR A 183 10.29 21.74 7.31
C THR A 183 11.68 21.21 7.61
N ASN A 184 12.10 20.09 7.00
CA ASN A 184 13.45 19.54 7.17
C ASN A 184 14.53 20.54 6.74
N PHE A 185 14.33 21.18 5.58
CA PHE A 185 15.26 22.18 5.07
C PHE A 185 15.35 23.41 5.98
N ARG A 186 14.21 23.94 6.43
CA ARG A 186 14.16 25.10 7.34
C ARG A 186 14.79 24.81 8.70
N ASN A 187 14.66 23.58 9.18
CA ASN A 187 15.23 23.18 10.48
C ASN A 187 16.72 22.84 10.37
N GLY A 188 17.24 22.54 9.18
CA GLY A 188 18.62 22.07 8.98
C GLY A 188 18.92 20.73 9.66
N HIS A 189 17.88 19.98 10.01
CA HIS A 189 17.93 18.63 10.55
C HIS A 189 16.60 17.90 10.31
N THR A 190 16.61 16.58 10.36
CA THR A 190 15.41 15.73 10.20
C THR A 190 14.70 15.41 11.52
N GLY A 191 15.30 15.74 12.66
CA GLY A 191 14.66 15.64 13.97
C GLY A 191 14.37 14.18 14.37
N GLN A 192 13.12 13.90 14.74
CA GLN A 192 12.67 12.56 15.18
C GLN A 192 12.17 11.67 14.02
N LEU A 193 12.42 12.06 12.76
CA LEU A 193 12.07 11.24 11.61
C LEU A 193 12.88 9.93 11.64
N SER A 194 12.18 8.80 11.62
CA SER A 194 12.81 7.49 11.50
C SER A 194 13.40 7.33 10.10
N ALA A 195 14.73 7.32 10.00
CA ALA A 195 15.43 7.07 8.74
C ALA A 195 14.97 5.75 8.09
N VAL A 196 14.86 4.68 8.89
CA VAL A 196 14.37 3.38 8.42
C VAL A 196 12.99 3.50 7.78
N SER A 197 12.07 4.24 8.40
CA SER A 197 10.72 4.43 7.85
C SER A 197 10.75 5.18 6.52
N ILE A 198 11.60 6.21 6.39
CA ILE A 198 11.74 6.99 5.15
C ILE A 198 12.32 6.14 4.01
N PHE A 199 13.35 5.34 4.29
CA PHE A 199 13.91 4.40 3.32
C PHE A 199 12.89 3.35 2.89
N LEU A 200 12.11 2.80 3.82
CA LEU A 200 11.05 1.84 3.51
C LEU A 200 9.93 2.47 2.66
N LEU A 201 9.53 3.71 2.96
CA LEU A 201 8.55 4.45 2.15
C LEU A 201 9.04 4.68 0.72
N PHE A 202 10.32 5.03 0.56
CA PHE A 202 10.95 5.19 -0.76
C PHE A 202 11.04 3.86 -1.51
N ALA A 203 11.57 2.81 -0.87
CA ALA A 203 11.69 1.48 -1.47
C ALA A 203 10.32 0.90 -1.85
N GLY A 204 9.32 1.05 -0.97
CA GLY A 204 7.95 0.62 -1.21
C GLY A 204 7.31 1.36 -2.38
N SER A 205 7.48 2.69 -2.48
CA SER A 205 6.95 3.44 -3.62
C SER A 205 7.64 3.09 -4.93
N VAL A 206 8.95 2.78 -4.91
CA VAL A 206 9.68 2.31 -6.10
C VAL A 206 9.19 0.92 -6.52
N ALA A 207 9.02 0.00 -5.56
CA ALA A 207 8.45 -1.32 -5.83
C ALA A 207 7.06 -1.19 -6.47
N ARG A 208 6.24 -0.23 -6.00
CA ARG A 208 4.91 0.05 -6.55
C ARG A 208 4.92 0.60 -7.97
N ILE A 209 5.97 1.31 -8.41
CA ILE A 209 6.11 1.68 -9.83
C ILE A 209 6.24 0.41 -10.68
N PHE A 210 7.16 -0.47 -10.29
CA PHE A 210 7.43 -1.72 -11.01
C PHE A 210 6.20 -2.63 -11.05
N THR A 211 5.55 -2.88 -9.91
CA THR A 211 4.37 -3.75 -9.86
C THR A 211 3.18 -3.13 -10.59
N SER A 212 2.97 -1.81 -10.53
CA SER A 212 1.88 -1.18 -11.28
C SER A 212 2.07 -1.32 -12.78
N LEU A 213 3.27 -1.04 -13.29
CA LEU A 213 3.57 -1.19 -14.72
C LEU A 213 3.44 -2.64 -15.18
N GLN A 214 3.94 -3.59 -14.39
CA GLN A 214 3.94 -5.00 -14.74
C GLN A 214 2.56 -5.67 -14.60
N GLU A 215 1.76 -5.29 -13.61
CA GLU A 215 0.48 -5.97 -13.31
C GLU A 215 -0.74 -5.27 -13.91
N THR A 216 -0.70 -3.96 -14.12
CA THR A 216 -1.84 -3.18 -14.60
C THR A 216 -1.62 -2.53 -15.96
N GLY A 217 -0.37 -2.17 -16.28
CA GLY A 217 -0.06 -1.33 -17.45
C GLY A 217 -0.67 0.08 -17.38
N ASP A 218 -1.22 0.49 -16.23
CA ASP A 218 -1.94 1.75 -16.08
C ASP A 218 -0.99 2.91 -15.79
N SER A 219 -1.00 3.89 -16.69
CA SER A 219 -0.10 5.05 -16.61
C SER A 219 -0.45 6.00 -15.46
N LEU A 220 -1.73 6.10 -15.07
CA LEU A 220 -2.16 6.99 -14.00
C LEU A 220 -1.67 6.50 -12.62
N MET A 221 -1.81 5.19 -12.39
CA MET A 221 -1.35 4.55 -11.17
C MET A 221 0.18 4.54 -11.10
N ALA A 222 0.86 4.20 -12.20
CA ALA A 222 2.31 4.29 -12.28
C ALA A 222 2.82 5.71 -12.03
N LEU A 223 2.20 6.74 -12.64
CA LEU A 223 2.57 8.15 -12.44
C LEU A 223 2.41 8.58 -10.98
N THR A 224 1.33 8.14 -10.31
CA THR A 224 1.12 8.42 -8.88
C THR A 224 2.27 7.90 -8.03
N TYR A 225 2.76 6.68 -8.30
CA TYR A 225 3.89 6.11 -7.58
C TYR A 225 5.25 6.68 -8.00
N VAL A 226 5.40 7.15 -9.25
CA VAL A 226 6.58 7.91 -9.69
C VAL A 226 6.69 9.21 -8.89
N ILE A 227 5.60 9.98 -8.81
CA ILE A 227 5.55 11.21 -8.02
C ILE A 227 5.85 10.90 -6.55
N SER A 228 5.19 9.88 -5.98
CA SER A 228 5.45 9.47 -4.59
C SER A 228 6.92 9.09 -4.36
N SER A 229 7.54 8.38 -5.30
CA SER A 229 8.94 7.95 -5.18
C SER A 229 9.90 9.12 -5.27
N THR A 230 9.66 10.08 -6.17
CA THR A 230 10.45 11.30 -6.25
C THR A 230 10.36 12.10 -4.96
N CYS A 231 9.15 12.30 -4.43
CA CYS A 231 8.94 13.00 -3.16
C CYS A 231 9.60 12.29 -1.97
N ASN A 232 9.43 10.97 -1.86
CA ASN A 232 10.09 10.19 -0.80
C ASN A 232 11.62 10.21 -0.98
N GLY A 233 12.12 10.18 -2.21
CA GLY A 233 13.54 10.26 -2.53
C GLY A 233 14.19 11.56 -2.09
N ILE A 234 13.51 12.70 -2.29
CA ILE A 234 13.97 14.01 -1.79
C ILE A 234 14.14 13.98 -0.26
N ILE A 235 13.14 13.42 0.46
CA ILE A 235 13.22 13.32 1.93
C ILE A 235 14.33 12.37 2.36
N THR A 236 14.51 11.24 1.66
CA THR A 236 15.63 10.31 1.90
C THR A 236 16.99 11.01 1.73
N LEU A 237 17.14 11.81 0.67
CA LEU A 237 18.36 12.59 0.45
C LEU A 237 18.58 13.61 1.57
N GLN A 238 17.53 14.26 2.07
CA GLN A 238 17.64 15.15 3.23
C GLN A 238 18.06 14.40 4.50
N VAL A 239 17.53 13.21 4.74
CA VAL A 239 17.96 12.36 5.88
C VAL A 239 19.43 12.01 5.78
N LEU A 240 19.91 11.64 4.58
CA LEU A 240 21.33 11.33 4.36
C LEU A 240 22.22 12.56 4.51
N TYR A 241 21.78 13.71 3.98
CA TYR A 241 22.53 14.96 4.05
C TYR A 241 22.63 15.49 5.49
N TYR A 242 21.53 15.46 6.25
CA TYR A 242 21.47 15.93 7.64
C TYR A 242 21.77 14.84 8.67
N TRP A 243 22.30 13.67 8.27
CA TRP A 243 22.52 12.52 9.14
C TRP A 243 23.36 12.86 10.39
N ASN A 244 24.36 13.74 10.22
CA ASN A 244 25.24 14.19 11.28
C ASN A 244 24.79 15.51 11.96
N CYS A 245 23.68 16.09 11.51
CA CYS A 245 23.14 17.34 12.05
C CYS A 245 22.01 17.04 13.03
N SER A 246 22.36 16.54 14.23
CA SER A 246 21.37 16.34 15.30
C SER A 246 21.09 17.67 16.05
N PRO A 247 19.84 17.93 16.50
CA PRO A 247 19.53 19.09 17.33
C PRO A 247 20.41 19.20 18.59
N GLU A 248 20.89 18.08 19.14
CA GLU A 248 21.84 18.06 20.27
C GLU A 248 23.22 18.63 19.90
N GLN A 249 23.68 18.42 18.66
CA GLN A 249 24.95 18.96 18.18
C GLN A 249 24.83 20.45 17.84
N GLN A 250 23.67 20.90 17.36
CA GLN A 250 23.41 22.34 17.16
C GLN A 250 23.25 23.10 18.47
N GLN A 251 22.64 22.49 19.51
CA GLN A 251 22.60 23.09 20.85
C GLN A 251 23.99 23.16 21.50
N LYS A 252 24.86 22.16 21.29
CA LYS A 252 26.26 22.23 21.74
C LYS A 252 27.04 23.34 21.04
N LYS A 253 26.92 23.47 19.71
CA LYS A 253 27.58 24.54 18.92
C LYS A 253 27.08 25.96 19.23
N LYS A 254 25.87 26.13 19.77
CA LYS A 254 25.35 27.45 20.21
C LYS A 254 25.75 27.82 21.65
N LYS A 255 26.32 26.88 22.41
CA LYS A 255 26.74 27.09 23.80
C LYS A 255 28.26 27.27 23.96
N GLU A 256 29.04 27.01 22.92
CA GLU A 256 30.43 27.49 22.74
C GLU A 256 30.43 28.87 22.10
#